data_AF-A0A183VDN3-F1
#
_entry.id   AF-A0A183VDN3-F1
#
_cell.length_a   1.000
_cell.length_b   1.000
_cell.length_c   1.000
_cell.angle_alpha   90.00
_cell.angle_beta   90.00
_cell.angle_gamma   90.00
#
_symmetry.space_group_name_H-M   'P 1'
#
loop_
_entity.id
_entity.type
_entity.pdbx_description
1 polymer ?
#
loop_
_entity_poly.entity_id
_entity_poly.type
_entity_poly.pdbx_seq_one_letter_code
_entity_poly.pdbx_strand_id
1 'polypeptide(L)'
;EVHKKVWPAAQRESLFWSHVRQVNGSKDPDACDLFMVCNHDCERPDVPLKSVGNVRVGLTIAMVCETVVKIGCTKPRHQLTRDDVYCRVIYVAQVHPGGWVPSSALRVIYKREYPKFLRGFTKYVIKNLKKRELCI
;
A
#
# COMPACT_ATOMS: atom_id res chain seq x y z
N GLU A 1 2.93 -7.52 12.75
CA GLU A 1 4.21 -7.73 12.02
C GLU A 1 5.37 -7.09 12.80
N VAL A 2 6.56 -7.69 12.83
CA VAL A 2 7.75 -7.08 13.45
C VAL A 2 8.58 -6.37 12.38
N HIS A 3 8.88 -5.09 12.58
CA HIS A 3 9.59 -4.26 11.59
C HIS A 3 11.13 -4.39 11.72
N LYS A 4 11.90 -3.89 10.76
CA LYS A 4 13.37 -3.80 10.95
C LYS A 4 13.70 -2.76 12.03
N LYS A 5 14.60 -3.11 12.96
CA LYS A 5 15.00 -2.21 14.05
C LYS A 5 15.66 -0.95 13.51
N VAL A 6 15.27 0.19 14.09
CA VAL A 6 15.91 1.49 13.86
C VAL A 6 16.71 1.84 15.11
N TRP A 7 18.01 1.55 15.11
CA TRP A 7 18.89 1.88 16.23
C TRP A 7 19.01 3.42 16.38
N PRO A 8 19.06 3.98 17.60
CA PRO A 8 19.09 3.32 18.93
C PRO A 8 17.71 2.98 19.51
N ALA A 9 16.65 3.25 18.77
CA ALA A 9 15.30 3.14 19.30
C ALA A 9 14.83 1.68 19.40
N ALA A 10 13.79 1.45 20.21
CA ALA A 10 13.23 0.13 20.51
C ALA A 10 12.78 -0.64 19.26
N GLN A 11 12.57 -1.94 19.38
CA GLN A 11 12.01 -2.74 18.28
C GLN A 11 10.53 -2.37 18.05
N ARG A 12 10.12 -2.19 16.79
CA ARG A 12 8.74 -1.85 16.42
C ARG A 12 8.00 -3.08 15.93
N GLU A 13 6.73 -3.14 16.27
CA GLU A 13 5.79 -4.08 15.70
C GLU A 13 4.43 -3.42 15.47
N SER A 14 3.71 -3.89 14.46
CA SER A 14 2.36 -3.43 14.12
C SER A 14 1.33 -4.53 14.36
N LEU A 15 0.12 -4.10 14.68
CA LEU A 15 -1.08 -4.93 14.65
C LEU A 15 -2.15 -4.11 13.94
N PHE A 16 -2.70 -4.65 12.86
CA PHE A 16 -3.66 -3.95 12.02
C PHE A 16 -4.60 -4.93 11.34
N TRP A 17 -5.80 -4.49 11.03
CA TRP A 17 -6.65 -5.17 10.06
C TRP A 17 -6.32 -4.67 8.66
N SER A 18 -6.52 -5.52 7.66
CA SER A 18 -6.37 -5.18 6.24
C SER A 18 -7.67 -5.49 5.53
N HIS A 19 -8.18 -4.54 4.76
CA HIS A 19 -9.43 -4.70 4.03
C HIS A 19 -9.27 -4.19 2.60
N VAL A 20 -9.74 -4.98 1.64
CA VAL A 20 -9.78 -4.63 0.21
C VAL A 20 -11.24 -4.39 -0.17
N ARG A 21 -11.50 -3.28 -0.87
CA ARG A 21 -12.84 -2.95 -1.35
C ARG A 21 -12.80 -2.29 -2.72
N GLN A 22 -13.78 -2.60 -3.55
CA GLN A 22 -14.09 -1.81 -4.74
C GLN A 22 -15.02 -0.65 -4.36
N VAL A 23 -14.65 0.57 -4.73
CA VAL A 23 -15.32 1.82 -4.33
C VAL A 23 -15.63 2.70 -5.54
N ASN A 24 -16.19 2.09 -6.59
CA ASN A 24 -16.47 2.75 -7.88
C ASN A 24 -17.31 4.03 -7.81
N GLY A 25 -18.04 4.28 -6.71
CA GLY A 25 -18.80 5.52 -6.52
C GLY A 25 -17.93 6.78 -6.38
N SER A 26 -16.63 6.62 -6.14
CA SER A 26 -15.67 7.73 -5.99
C SER A 26 -14.56 7.72 -7.04
N LYS A 27 -14.73 6.95 -8.12
CA LYS A 27 -13.76 6.88 -9.21
C LYS A 27 -13.80 8.13 -10.07
N ASP A 28 -12.68 8.46 -10.69
CA ASP A 28 -12.64 9.50 -11.72
C ASP A 28 -13.52 9.10 -12.93
N PRO A 29 -14.07 10.07 -13.68
CA PRO A 29 -14.94 9.78 -14.82
C PRO A 29 -14.30 8.89 -15.90
N ASP A 30 -12.99 9.01 -16.11
CA ASP A 30 -12.19 8.27 -17.08
C ASP A 30 -11.76 6.87 -16.60
N ALA A 31 -11.87 6.59 -15.31
CA ALA A 31 -11.48 5.31 -14.73
C ALA A 31 -12.51 4.21 -15.02
N CYS A 32 -12.04 2.99 -15.27
CA CYS A 32 -12.86 1.79 -15.39
C CYS A 32 -13.41 1.33 -14.04
N ASP A 33 -12.56 1.40 -13.02
CA ASP A 33 -12.80 0.90 -11.67
C ASP A 33 -11.96 1.69 -10.66
N LEU A 34 -12.31 1.55 -9.39
CA LEU A 34 -11.54 2.06 -8.27
C LEU A 34 -11.47 1.00 -7.17
N PHE A 35 -10.27 0.54 -6.86
CA PHE A 35 -9.99 -0.37 -5.75
C PHE A 35 -9.21 0.35 -4.66
N MET A 36 -9.54 0.03 -3.41
CA MET A 36 -8.84 0.52 -2.24
C MET A 36 -8.46 -0.64 -1.34
N VAL A 37 -7.20 -0.65 -0.91
CA VAL A 37 -6.73 -1.44 0.23
C VAL A 37 -6.48 -0.48 1.38
N CYS A 38 -7.12 -0.73 2.51
CA CYS A 38 -6.91 0.02 3.74
C CYS A 38 -6.33 -0.89 4.82
N ASN A 39 -5.26 -0.43 5.45
CA ASN A 39 -4.69 -1.03 6.64
C ASN A 39 -4.77 -0.01 7.77
N HIS A 40 -5.38 -0.38 8.89
CA HIS A 40 -5.49 0.48 10.05
C HIS A 40 -5.17 -0.28 11.31
N ASP A 41 -4.41 0.33 12.22
CA ASP A 41 -4.05 -0.29 13.48
C ASP A 41 -5.29 -0.61 14.32
N CYS A 42 -5.14 -1.62 15.16
CA CYS A 42 -6.17 -2.03 16.09
C CYS A 42 -5.57 -2.56 17.38
N GLU A 43 -6.40 -2.60 18.41
CA GLU A 43 -6.05 -3.15 19.71
C GLU A 43 -6.77 -4.49 19.92
N ARG A 44 -6.01 -5.49 20.35
CA ARG A 44 -6.49 -6.83 20.66
C ARG A 44 -5.80 -7.32 21.92
N PRO A 45 -6.51 -7.43 23.06
CA PRO A 45 -5.93 -7.91 24.32
C PRO A 45 -5.34 -9.32 24.22
N ASP A 46 -5.92 -10.16 23.35
CA ASP A 46 -5.49 -11.52 23.03
C ASP A 46 -4.23 -11.59 22.13
N VAL A 47 -3.79 -10.45 21.57
CA VAL A 47 -2.58 -10.37 20.74
C VAL A 47 -1.59 -9.39 21.40
N PRO A 48 -0.89 -9.80 22.47
CA PRO A 48 0.05 -8.95 23.17
C PRO A 48 1.28 -8.63 22.31
N LEU A 49 2.19 -7.81 22.87
CA LEU A 49 3.48 -7.55 22.22
C LEU A 49 4.30 -8.85 22.14
N LYS A 50 5.02 -9.04 21.03
CA LYS A 50 5.88 -10.24 20.89
C LYS A 50 7.01 -10.27 21.93
N SER A 51 7.45 -9.11 22.39
CA SER A 51 8.45 -8.99 23.45
C SER A 51 8.18 -7.73 24.27
N VAL A 52 8.43 -7.79 25.59
CA VAL A 52 8.10 -6.71 26.54
C VAL A 52 8.77 -5.38 26.18
N GLY A 53 9.96 -5.40 25.56
CA GLY A 53 10.66 -4.19 25.11
C GLY A 53 10.24 -3.66 23.73
N ASN A 54 9.25 -4.26 23.08
CA ASN A 54 8.76 -3.79 21.79
C ASN A 54 7.77 -2.63 21.96
N VAL A 55 7.61 -1.85 20.90
CA VAL A 55 6.66 -0.73 20.86
C VAL A 55 5.69 -0.95 19.69
N ARG A 56 4.38 -0.81 19.98
CA ARG A 56 3.34 -0.89 18.95
C ARG A 56 3.33 0.39 18.12
N VAL A 57 3.36 0.27 16.80
CA VAL A 57 3.17 1.41 15.90
C VAL A 57 1.69 1.61 15.61
N GLY A 58 1.25 2.87 15.56
CA GLY A 58 -0.04 3.24 15.01
C GLY A 58 0.11 3.47 13.50
N LEU A 59 -0.85 3.03 12.69
CA LEU A 59 -0.80 3.18 11.25
C LEU A 59 -2.18 3.34 10.62
N THR A 60 -2.25 4.24 9.65
CA THR A 60 -3.35 4.35 8.70
C THR A 60 -2.73 4.42 7.32
N ILE A 61 -2.89 3.35 6.55
CA ILE A 61 -2.30 3.19 5.23
C ILE A 61 -3.41 2.90 4.23
N ALA A 62 -3.41 3.61 3.12
CA ALA A 62 -4.30 3.36 2.01
C ALA A 62 -3.50 3.25 0.71
N MET A 63 -3.83 2.24 -0.09
CA MET A 63 -3.45 2.17 -1.50
C MET A 63 -4.72 2.18 -2.32
N VAL A 64 -4.87 3.23 -3.12
CA VAL A 64 -6.02 3.45 -4.00
C VAL A 64 -5.54 3.33 -5.44
N CYS A 65 -6.21 2.49 -6.21
CA CYS A 65 -5.82 2.13 -7.56
C CYS A 65 -6.99 2.30 -8.51
N GLU A 66 -6.78 3.01 -9.61
CA GLU A 66 -7.73 3.11 -10.71
C GLU A 66 -7.14 2.50 -11.96
N THR A 67 -7.95 1.75 -12.69
CA THR A 67 -7.58 1.29 -14.02
C THR A 67 -8.11 2.26 -15.07
N VAL A 68 -7.23 2.76 -15.93
CA VAL A 68 -7.58 3.74 -16.97
C VAL A 68 -7.16 3.22 -18.34
N VAL A 69 -8.04 3.36 -19.32
CA VAL A 69 -7.75 3.05 -20.72
C VAL A 69 -6.95 4.22 -21.31
N LYS A 70 -5.87 3.93 -22.02
CA LYS A 70 -5.02 4.95 -22.64
C LYS A 70 -5.82 5.78 -23.65
N ILE A 71 -5.57 7.09 -23.65
CA ILE A 71 -6.18 8.04 -24.59
C ILE A 71 -5.94 7.56 -26.03
N GLY A 72 -7.00 7.52 -26.84
CA GLY A 72 -6.96 7.08 -28.23
C GLY A 72 -7.19 5.59 -28.45
N CYS A 73 -7.30 4.76 -27.40
CA CYS A 73 -7.70 3.36 -27.57
C CYS A 73 -9.21 3.26 -27.85
N THR A 74 -9.57 2.72 -29.01
CA THR A 74 -10.96 2.53 -29.45
C THR A 74 -11.44 1.08 -29.34
N LYS A 75 -10.58 0.18 -28.82
CA LYS A 75 -10.91 -1.24 -28.68
C LYS A 75 -12.07 -1.41 -27.70
N PRO A 76 -13.02 -2.32 -27.97
CA PRO A 76 -14.05 -2.65 -26.99
C PRO A 76 -13.42 -3.32 -25.77
N ARG A 77 -14.07 -3.20 -24.60
CA ARG A 77 -13.52 -3.66 -23.30
C ARG A 77 -12.98 -5.10 -23.33
N HIS A 78 -13.70 -6.01 -23.99
CA HIS A 78 -13.33 -7.43 -24.09
C HIS A 78 -12.09 -7.71 -24.98
N GLN A 79 -11.60 -6.71 -25.72
CA GLN A 79 -10.41 -6.80 -26.57
C GLN A 79 -9.22 -5.99 -26.00
N LEU A 80 -9.38 -5.36 -24.83
CA LEU A 80 -8.32 -4.59 -24.20
C LEU A 80 -7.19 -5.52 -23.74
N THR A 81 -5.97 -5.09 -24.03
CA THR A 81 -4.74 -5.75 -23.57
C THR A 81 -4.07 -4.93 -22.48
N ARG A 82 -3.06 -5.51 -21.82
CA ARG A 82 -2.27 -4.81 -20.79
C ARG A 82 -1.55 -3.56 -21.32
N ASP A 83 -1.29 -3.50 -22.63
CA ASP A 83 -0.65 -2.35 -23.27
C ASP A 83 -1.64 -1.21 -23.57
N ASP A 84 -2.95 -1.47 -23.50
CA ASP A 84 -4.00 -0.49 -23.74
C ASP A 84 -4.42 0.27 -22.47
N VAL A 85 -3.93 -0.15 -21.30
CA VAL A 85 -4.33 0.40 -19.99
C VAL A 85 -3.13 0.84 -19.17
N TYR A 86 -3.38 1.65 -18.15
CA TYR A 86 -2.44 1.94 -17.07
C TYR A 86 -3.20 2.01 -15.75
N CYS A 87 -2.46 1.93 -14.64
CA CYS A 87 -3.03 2.06 -13.30
C CYS A 87 -2.55 3.37 -12.66
N ARG A 88 -3.49 4.23 -12.25
CA ARG A 88 -3.17 5.36 -11.36
C ARG A 88 -3.17 4.83 -9.93
N VAL A 89 -2.08 5.10 -9.21
CA VAL A 89 -1.91 4.64 -7.84
C VAL A 89 -1.71 5.84 -6.93
N ILE A 90 -2.55 5.96 -5.91
CA ILE A 90 -2.36 6.87 -4.78
C ILE A 90 -2.01 5.99 -3.57
N TYR A 91 -0.86 6.27 -2.96
CA TYR A 91 -0.42 5.59 -1.75
C TYR A 91 -0.23 6.62 -0.63
N VAL A 92 -0.98 6.44 0.45
CA VAL A 92 -0.92 7.29 1.64
C VAL A 92 -0.55 6.41 2.81
N ALA A 93 0.42 6.86 3.62
CA ALA A 93 0.84 6.16 4.82
C ALA A 93 1.06 7.17 5.96
N GLN A 94 0.14 7.18 6.92
CA GLN A 94 0.31 7.86 8.18
C GLN A 94 0.77 6.85 9.21
N VAL A 95 1.96 7.05 9.77
CA VAL A 95 2.57 6.12 10.73
C VAL A 95 3.00 6.87 11.97
N HIS A 96 2.45 6.48 13.11
CA HIS A 96 2.88 6.93 14.42
C HIS A 96 3.86 5.92 15.01
N PRO A 97 5.10 6.32 15.39
CA PRO A 97 6.13 5.38 15.83
C PRO A 97 5.85 4.73 17.19
N GLY A 98 4.79 5.16 17.89
CA GLY A 98 4.34 4.63 19.18
C GLY A 98 5.20 5.03 20.38
N GLY A 99 6.33 5.71 20.13
CA GLY A 99 7.27 6.13 21.15
C GLY A 99 8.49 6.80 20.52
N TRP A 100 9.51 7.08 21.33
CA TRP A 100 10.65 7.87 20.89
C TRP A 100 11.43 7.23 19.73
N VAL A 101 11.66 8.00 18.68
CA VAL A 101 12.60 7.72 17.58
C VAL A 101 13.26 9.03 17.16
N PRO A 102 14.57 9.05 16.82
CA PRO A 102 15.18 10.24 16.25
C PRO A 102 14.48 10.67 14.95
N SER A 103 13.98 11.91 14.90
CA SER A 103 13.28 12.45 13.73
C SER A 103 14.15 12.43 12.47
N SER A 104 15.46 12.63 12.60
CA SER A 104 16.42 12.53 11.49
C SER A 104 16.46 11.11 10.90
N ALA A 105 16.52 10.09 11.76
CA ALA A 105 16.50 8.69 11.33
C ALA A 105 15.18 8.33 10.63
N LEU A 106 14.03 8.76 11.18
CA LEU A 106 12.72 8.54 10.54
C LEU A 106 12.66 9.17 9.14
N ARG A 107 13.09 10.42 8.98
CA ARG A 107 13.10 11.10 7.68
C ARG A 107 13.92 10.37 6.63
N VAL A 108 15.12 9.90 7.01
CA VAL A 108 15.99 9.13 6.11
C VAL A 108 15.32 7.82 5.69
N ILE A 109 14.71 7.11 6.65
CA ILE A 109 14.02 5.85 6.39
C ILE A 109 12.83 6.08 5.47
N TYR A 110 11.95 7.04 5.76
CA TYR A 110 10.77 7.31 4.94
C TYR A 110 11.16 7.71 3.51
N LYS A 111 12.16 8.60 3.36
CA LYS A 111 12.65 9.02 2.04
C LYS A 111 13.22 7.85 1.22
N ARG A 112 13.75 6.81 1.88
CA ARG A 112 14.36 5.65 1.23
C ARG A 112 13.36 4.51 1.00
N GLU A 113 12.63 4.10 2.02
CA GLU A 113 11.84 2.88 2.01
C GLU A 113 10.50 3.04 1.27
N TYR A 114 9.82 4.20 1.33
CA TYR A 114 8.56 4.36 0.59
C TYR A 114 8.74 4.27 -0.94
N PRO A 115 9.68 4.99 -1.58
CA PRO A 115 9.89 4.84 -3.01
C PRO A 115 10.40 3.44 -3.38
N LYS A 116 11.22 2.84 -2.52
CA LYS A 116 11.73 1.48 -2.72
C LYS A 116 10.59 0.46 -2.68
N PHE A 117 9.68 0.58 -1.73
CA PHE A 117 8.50 -0.26 -1.61
C PHE A 117 7.62 -0.13 -2.85
N LEU A 118 7.21 1.09 -3.23
CA LEU A 118 6.31 1.29 -4.37
C LEU A 118 6.91 0.77 -5.68
N ARG A 119 8.20 1.05 -5.94
CA ARG A 119 8.91 0.51 -7.12
C ARG A 119 9.03 -1.01 -7.07
N GLY A 120 9.33 -1.59 -5.91
CA GLY A 120 9.45 -3.03 -5.75
C GLY A 120 8.12 -3.75 -5.95
N PHE A 121 7.07 -3.25 -5.30
CA PHE A 121 5.72 -3.79 -5.34
C PHE A 121 5.12 -3.71 -6.76
N THR A 122 5.18 -2.55 -7.41
CA THR A 122 4.66 -2.40 -8.78
C THR A 122 5.39 -3.31 -9.78
N LYS A 123 6.72 -3.41 -9.69
CA LYS A 123 7.50 -4.36 -10.50
C LYS A 123 7.09 -5.81 -10.23
N TYR A 124 6.89 -6.17 -8.97
CA TYR A 124 6.41 -7.50 -8.59
C TYR A 124 5.05 -7.81 -9.22
N VAL A 125 4.09 -6.89 -9.13
CA VAL A 125 2.75 -7.05 -9.71
C VAL A 125 2.83 -7.23 -11.23
N ILE A 126 3.55 -6.35 -11.93
CA ILE A 126 3.73 -6.45 -13.39
C ILE A 126 4.34 -7.80 -13.77
N LYS A 127 5.40 -8.23 -13.08
CA LYS A 127 6.08 -9.51 -13.34
C LYS A 127 5.13 -10.70 -13.20
N ASN A 128 4.32 -10.73 -12.15
CA ASN A 128 3.46 -11.87 -11.84
C ASN A 128 2.14 -11.89 -12.63
N LEU A 129 1.67 -10.73 -13.10
CA LEU A 129 0.43 -10.63 -13.86
C LEU A 129 0.63 -10.59 -15.37
N LYS A 130 1.86 -10.41 -15.87
CA LYS A 130 2.15 -10.25 -17.32
C LYS A 130 1.46 -11.28 -18.22
N LYS A 131 1.42 -12.55 -17.80
CA LYS A 131 0.85 -13.66 -18.58
C LYS A 131 -0.62 -13.97 -18.27
N ARG A 132 -1.20 -13.32 -17.26
CA ARG A 132 -2.60 -13.51 -16.90
C ARG A 132 -3.46 -12.60 -17.77
N GLU A 133 -4.70 -13.02 -18.04
CA GLU A 133 -5.68 -12.18 -18.69
C GLU A 133 -5.91 -10.88 -17.92
N LEU A 134 -6.28 -9.83 -18.64
CA LEU A 134 -6.59 -8.54 -18.05
C LEU A 134 -7.92 -8.67 -17.29
N CYS A 135 -7.90 -8.33 -16.00
CA CYS A 135 -9.09 -8.31 -15.16
C CYS A 135 -9.49 -6.86 -14.96
N ILE A 136 -10.56 -6.46 -15.63
CA ILE A 136 -11.21 -5.14 -15.54
C ILE A 136 -12.70 -5.34 -15.54
#